data_AF-A0A7J4PRX3-F1
#
_entry.id   AF-A0A7J4PRX3-F1
#
_cell.length_a   1.000
_cell.length_b   1.000
_cell.length_c   1.000
_cell.angle_alpha   90.00
_cell.angle_beta   90.00
_cell.angle_gamma   90.00
#
_symmetry.space_group_name_H-M   'P 1'
#
loop_
_entity.id
_entity.type
_entity.pdbx_description
1 polymer ?
#
loop_
_entity_poly.entity_id
_entity_poly.type
_entity_poly.pdbx_seq_one_letter_code
_entity_poly.pdbx_strand_id
1 'polypeptide(L)' 'MSKKSMEIGMSCGLVFLMIALMIVVQMAAPEPLRPAGFVLAVLAFILLMGGAGFKLMNIE' A
#
# COMPACT_ATOMS: atom_id res chain seq x y z
N MET A 1 -12.67 18.19 5.26
CA MET A 1 -11.89 18.04 4.00
C MET A 1 -12.90 17.71 2.91
N SER A 2 -12.80 18.27 1.70
CA SER A 2 -13.70 17.90 0.59
C SER A 2 -13.53 16.41 0.26
N LYS A 3 -14.62 15.69 -0.09
CA LYS A 3 -14.59 14.26 -0.46
C LYS A 3 -13.48 13.97 -1.49
N LYS A 4 -13.39 14.82 -2.53
CA LYS A 4 -12.32 14.79 -3.54
C LYS A 4 -10.91 14.88 -2.95
N SER A 5 -10.70 15.76 -1.98
CA SER A 5 -9.39 15.91 -1.35
C SER A 5 -9.00 14.70 -0.51
N MET A 6 -9.98 13.99 0.07
CA MET A 6 -9.74 12.77 0.83
C MET A 6 -9.40 11.59 -0.09
N GLU A 7 -10.12 11.44 -1.21
CA GLU A 7 -9.79 10.44 -2.24
C GLU A 7 -8.39 10.65 -2.83
N ILE A 8 -8.06 11.90 -3.17
CA ILE A 8 -6.73 12.25 -3.67
C ILE A 8 -5.65 11.95 -2.63
N GLY A 9 -5.86 12.34 -1.36
CA GLY A 9 -4.92 12.06 -0.28
C GLY A 9 -4.72 10.56 -0.06
N MET A 10 -5.79 9.78 -0.14
CA MET A 10 -5.76 8.33 0.04
C MET A 10 -5.09 7.62 -1.13
N SER A 11 -5.36 8.03 -2.37
CA SER A 11 -4.70 7.52 -3.57
C SER A 11 -3.20 7.82 -3.56
N CYS A 12 -2.82 9.07 -3.27
CA CYS A 12 -1.41 9.48 -3.17
C CYS A 12 -0.69 8.71 -2.04
N GLY A 13 -1.36 8.55 -0.89
CA GLY A 13 -0.84 7.79 0.24
C GLY A 13 -0.64 6.31 -0.06
N LEU A 14 -1.56 5.68 -0.80
CA LEU A 14 -1.43 4.28 -1.22
C LEU A 14 -0.24 4.09 -2.16
N VAL A 15 -0.05 4.98 -3.14
CA VAL A 15 1.13 4.91 -4.04
C VAL A 15 2.42 5.07 -3.25
N PHE A 16 2.48 6.03 -2.32
CA PHE A 16 3.64 6.21 -1.46
C PHE A 16 3.92 4.98 -0.60
N LEU A 17 2.88 4.36 -0.05
CA LEU A 17 2.98 3.15 0.76
C LEU A 17 3.48 1.95 -0.06
N MET A 18 3.05 1.81 -1.32
CA MET A 18 3.58 0.80 -2.24
C MET A 18 5.08 0.97 -2.44
N ILE A 19 5.55 2.19 -2.74
CA ILE A 19 6.98 2.48 -2.93
C ILE A 19 7.77 2.16 -1.65
N ALA A 20 7.27 2.56 -0.49
CA ALA A 20 7.90 2.27 0.79
C ALA A 20 8.05 0.76 1.04
N LEU A 21 6.99 -0.02 0.79
CA LEU A 21 7.02 -1.48 0.92
C LEU A 21 8.08 -2.12 0.00
N MET A 22 8.18 -1.66 -1.24
CA MET A 22 9.20 -2.16 -2.18
C MET A 22 10.62 -1.85 -1.71
N ILE A 23 10.86 -0.65 -1.21
CA ILE A 23 12.16 -0.26 -0.65
C ILE A 23 12.50 -1.13 0.56
N VAL A 24 11.55 -1.33 1.48
CA VAL A 24 11.76 -2.16 2.67
C VAL A 24 12.13 -3.60 2.30
N VAL A 25 11.45 -4.21 1.33
CA VAL A 25 11.79 -5.55 0.85
C VAL A 25 13.22 -5.60 0.33
N GLN A 26 13.64 -4.61 -0.46
CA GLN A 26 15.00 -4.58 -1.00
C GLN A 26 16.07 -4.35 0.09
N MET A 27 15.77 -3.52 1.10
CA MET A 27 16.73 -3.15 2.15
C MET A 27 16.84 -4.20 3.26
N ALA A 28 15.73 -4.89 3.59
CA ALA A 28 15.66 -5.77 4.76
C ALA A 28 15.69 -7.26 4.42
N ALA A 29 15.30 -7.67 3.19
CA ALA A 29 15.29 -9.08 2.83
C ALA A 29 16.66 -9.52 2.27
N PRO A 30 17.19 -10.68 2.71
CA PRO A 30 18.35 -11.32 2.09
C PRO A 30 18.11 -11.58 0.59
N GLU A 31 19.15 -11.46 -0.24
CA GLU A 31 19.13 -11.73 -1.69
C GLU A 31 18.24 -12.91 -2.13
N PRO A 32 18.39 -14.13 -1.56
CA PRO A 32 17.58 -15.29 -1.98
C PRO A 32 16.09 -15.19 -1.61
N LEU A 33 15.74 -14.36 -0.63
CA LEU A 33 14.36 -14.20 -0.12
C LEU A 33 13.67 -12.95 -0.67
N ARG A 34 14.38 -12.05 -1.37
CA ARG A 34 13.79 -10.85 -2.00
C ARG A 34 12.55 -11.15 -2.86
N PRO A 35 12.51 -12.21 -3.70
CA PRO A 35 11.31 -12.51 -4.49
C PRO A 35 10.09 -12.85 -3.61
N ALA A 36 10.29 -13.67 -2.57
CA ALA A 36 9.22 -14.01 -1.63
C ALA A 36 8.77 -12.80 -0.80
N GLY A 37 9.73 -11.95 -0.39
CA GLY A 37 9.44 -10.69 0.29
C GLY A 37 8.62 -9.73 -0.58
N PHE A 38 8.90 -9.68 -1.88
CA PHE A 38 8.16 -8.85 -2.83
C PHE A 38 6.71 -9.33 -2.96
N VAL A 39 6.50 -10.64 -3.11
CA VAL A 39 5.15 -11.23 -3.16
C VAL A 39 4.37 -10.93 -1.88
N LEU A 40 5.00 -11.07 -0.71
CA LEU A 40 4.38 -10.72 0.58
C LEU A 40 4.02 -9.23 0.68
N ALA A 41 4.91 -8.34 0.24
CA ALA A 41 4.65 -6.91 0.23
C ALA A 41 3.49 -6.53 -0.69
N VAL A 42 3.41 -7.15 -1.88
CA VAL A 42 2.27 -6.96 -2.80
C VAL A 42 0.98 -7.48 -2.17
N LEU A 43 1.00 -8.65 -1.53
CA LEU A 43 -0.15 -9.21 -0.81
C LEU A 43 -0.65 -8.27 0.29
N ALA A 44 0.27 -7.76 1.12
CA ALA A 44 -0.05 -6.79 2.15
C ALA A 44 -0.62 -5.48 1.55
N PHE A 45 -0.05 -5.01 0.44
CA PHE A 45 -0.53 -3.81 -0.25
C PHE A 45 -1.95 -3.99 -0.79
N ILE A 46 -2.28 -5.14 -1.38
CA ILE A 46 -3.63 -5.44 -1.88
C ILE A 46 -4.66 -5.43 -0.73
N LEU A 47 -4.33 -6.04 0.41
CA LEU A 47 -5.20 -6.03 1.58
C LEU A 47 -5.41 -4.61 2.13
N LEU A 48 -4.34 -3.81 2.19
CA LEU A 48 -4.43 -2.41 2.62
C LEU A 48 -5.24 -1.56 1.65
N MET A 49 -5.07 -1.75 0.33
CA MET A 49 -5.86 -1.06 -0.68
C MET A 49 -7.35 -1.44 -0.58
N GLY A 50 -7.67 -2.72 -0.39
CA GLY A 50 -9.04 -3.19 -0.18
C GLY A 50 -9.67 -2.59 1.09
N GLY A 51 -8.93 -2.57 2.20
CA GLY A 51 -9.37 -1.94 3.45
C GLY A 51 -9.53 -0.43 3.33
N ALA A 52 -8.63 0.23 2.60
CA ALA A 52 -8.71 1.64 2.28
C ALA A 52 -9.98 1.96 1.48
N GLY A 53 -10.28 1.17 0.44
CA GLY A 53 -11.52 1.29 -0.35
C GLY A 53 -12.77 1.10 0.51
N PHE A 54 -12.78 0.11 1.42
CA PHE A 54 -13.90 -0.12 2.33
C PHE A 54 -14.11 1.06 3.30
N LYS A 55 -13.02 1.64 3.81
CA LYS A 55 -13.09 2.82 4.70
C LYS A 55 -13.63 4.04 3.94
N LEU A 56 -13.24 4.25 2.69
CA LEU A 56 -13.80 5.31 1.85
C LEU A 56 -15.31 5.11 1.65
N MET A 57 -15.76 3.88 1.40
CA MET A 57 -17.17 3.54 1.24
C MET A 57 -18.00 3.72 2.52
N ASN A 58 -17.42 3.47 3.71
CA ASN A 58 -18.09 3.71 4.99
C ASN A 58 -18.14 5.19 5.41
N ILE A 59 -17.29 6.04 4.83
CA ILE A 59 -17.29 7.49 5.07
C ILE A 59 -18.20 8.20 4.04
N GLU A 60 -18.70 7.48 3.03
CA GLU A 60 -19.59 8.02 1.99
C GLU A 60 -20.99 8.40 2.48
#